data_AF-A0A1E8PX49-F1
#
_entry.id   AF-A0A1E8PX49-F1
#
_cell.length_a   1.000
_cell.length_b   1.000
_cell.length_c   1.000
_cell.angle_alpha   90.00
_cell.angle_beta   90.00
_cell.angle_gamma   90.00
#
_symmetry.space_group_name_H-M   'P 1'
#
loop_
_entity.id
_entity.type
_entity.pdbx_description
1 polymer ?
#
loop_
_entity_poly.entity_id
_entity_poly.type
_entity_poly.pdbx_seq_one_letter_code
_entity_poly.pdbx_strand_id
1 'polypeptide(L)' 'MTKRLIDLDDDLLAAAQKELKTDGVSDTVRLALQQAAAQSARARQIEWLKSGGMEEMATHEQRGDVWR' A
#
# COMPACT_ATOMS: atom_id res chain seq x y z
N MET A 1 -2.04 8.15 19.89
CA MET A 1 -0.99 8.52 18.90
C MET A 1 0.20 9.06 19.66
N THR A 2 1.39 8.49 19.46
CA THR A 2 2.63 9.00 20.07
C THR A 2 3.19 10.10 19.18
N LYS A 3 3.46 11.28 19.75
CA LYS A 3 4.10 12.39 19.02
C LYS A 3 5.58 12.05 18.83
N ARG A 4 6.08 12.24 17.62
CA ARG A 4 7.50 12.12 17.26
C ARG A 4 7.94 13.43 16.66
N LEU A 5 9.08 13.95 17.11
CA LEU A 5 9.74 15.08 16.48
C LEU A 5 10.60 14.53 15.34
N ILE A 6 10.39 15.03 14.13
CA ILE A 6 11.15 14.69 12.94
C ILE A 6 11.42 15.98 12.17
N ASP A 7 12.58 16.07 11.54
CA ASP A 7 12.83 17.08 10.53
C ASP A 7 12.15 16.66 9.24
N LEU A 8 11.41 17.57 8.63
CA LEU A 8 10.68 17.34 7.39
C LEU A 8 10.98 18.51 6.45
N ASP A 9 11.31 18.17 5.20
CA ASP A 9 11.52 19.15 4.15
C ASP A 9 10.17 19.82 3.78
N ASP A 10 10.13 21.15 3.85
CA ASP A 10 8.90 21.92 3.64
C ASP A 10 8.42 21.88 2.18
N ASP A 11 9.33 21.80 1.21
CA ASP A 11 8.98 21.70 -0.21
C ASP A 11 8.40 20.31 -0.51
N LEU A 12 8.98 19.25 0.08
CA LEU A 12 8.44 17.90 0.00
C LEU A 12 7.06 17.82 0.65
N LEU A 13 6.89 18.44 1.82
CA LEU A 13 5.61 18.51 2.51
C LEU A 13 4.57 19.25 1.65
N ALA A 14 4.91 20.41 1.09
CA ALA A 14 4.02 21.20 0.25
C ALA A 14 3.60 20.44 -1.01
N ALA A 15 4.53 19.72 -1.65
CA ALA A 15 4.23 18.85 -2.78
C ALA A 15 3.27 17.73 -2.39
N ALA A 16 3.54 17.04 -1.28
CA ALA A 16 2.66 15.99 -0.76
C ALA A 16 1.27 16.54 -0.40
N GLN A 17 1.19 17.72 0.22
CA GLN A 17 -0.06 18.38 0.59
C GLN A 17 -0.92 18.69 -0.63
N LYS A 18 -0.31 19.19 -1.71
CA LYS A 18 -0.98 19.48 -2.98
C LYS A 18 -1.54 18.21 -3.62
N GLU A 19 -0.73 17.16 -3.73
CA GLU A 19 -1.13 15.89 -4.36
C GLU A 19 -2.18 15.14 -3.53
N LEU A 20 -2.01 15.13 -2.22
CA LEU A 20 -2.89 14.43 -1.28
C LEU A 20 -4.12 15.25 -0.87
N LYS A 21 -4.19 16.53 -1.28
CA LYS A 21 -5.25 17.48 -0.94
C LYS A 21 -5.47 17.59 0.57
N THR A 22 -4.38 17.83 1.29
CA THR A 22 -4.36 17.95 2.76
C THR A 22 -3.70 19.27 3.17
N ASP A 23 -4.19 19.91 4.22
CA ASP A 23 -3.62 21.17 4.71
C ASP A 23 -2.69 21.01 5.93
N GLY A 24 -2.81 19.90 6.67
CA GLY A 24 -2.09 19.68 7.92
C GLY A 24 -1.01 18.60 7.84
N VAL A 25 0.19 18.89 8.37
CA VAL A 25 1.35 17.97 8.40
C VAL A 25 0.98 16.56 8.87
N SER A 26 0.26 16.45 9.98
CA SER A 26 -0.10 15.15 10.56
C SER A 26 -1.02 14.32 9.66
N ASP A 27 -1.90 14.97 8.91
CA ASP A 27 -2.84 14.29 8.03
C ASP A 27 -2.17 13.92 6.70
N THR A 28 -1.31 14.80 6.18
CA THR A 28 -0.45 14.53 5.02
C THR A 28 0.45 13.32 5.29
N VAL A 29 1.17 13.30 6.41
CA VAL A 29 2.07 12.20 6.77
C VAL A 29 1.29 10.91 7.00
N ARG A 30 0.13 10.97 7.67
CA ARG A 30 -0.72 9.78 7.86
C ARG A 30 -1.16 9.18 6.53
N LEU A 31 -1.67 10.01 5.63
CA LEU A 31 -2.17 9.55 4.33
C LEU A 31 -1.03 9.04 3.44
N ALA A 32 0.12 9.73 3.42
CA ALA A 32 1.30 9.28 2.69
C ALA A 32 1.77 7.89 3.16
N LEU A 33 1.86 7.67 4.49
CA LEU A 33 2.26 6.38 5.04
C LEU A 33 1.25 5.27 4.73
N GLN A 34 -0.05 5.57 4.77
CA GLN A 34 -1.09 4.62 4.36
C GLN A 34 -0.97 4.24 2.89
N GLN A 35 -0.73 5.20 2.00
CA GLN A 35 -0.55 4.95 0.58
C GLN A 35 0.70 4.11 0.30
N ALA A 36 1.82 4.42 0.95
CA ALA A 36 3.06 3.65 0.81
C ALA A 36 2.88 2.19 1.27
N ALA A 37 2.23 1.98 2.41
CA ALA A 37 1.92 0.63 2.90
C ALA A 37 1.01 -0.14 1.92
N ALA A 38 -0.05 0.50 1.41
CA ALA A 38 -0.96 -0.10 0.44
C ALA A 38 -0.29 -0.39 -0.91
N GLN A 39 0.62 0.48 -1.36
CA GLN A 39 1.41 0.27 -2.58
C GLN A 39 2.35 -0.93 -2.42
N SER A 40 3.08 -1.02 -1.29
CA SER A 40 3.94 -2.17 -0.99
C SER A 40 3.14 -3.48 -0.92
N ALA A 41 1.97 -3.48 -0.28
CA ALA A 41 1.11 -4.65 -0.21
C ALA A 41 0.65 -5.12 -1.60
N ARG A 42 0.23 -4.17 -2.46
CA ARG A 42 -0.17 -4.47 -3.85
C ARG A 42 1.00 -5.00 -4.67
N ALA A 43 2.19 -4.42 -4.53
CA ALA A 43 3.38 -4.91 -5.23
C ALA A 43 3.69 -6.37 -4.86
N ARG A 44 3.65 -6.70 -3.57
CA ARG A 44 3.82 -8.09 -3.08
C ARG A 44 2.75 -9.03 -3.60
N GLN A 45 1.49 -8.59 -3.62
CA GLN A 45 0.39 -9.38 -4.16
C GLN A 45 0.58 -9.66 -5.66
N ILE A 46 0.96 -8.66 -6.44
CA ILE A 46 1.24 -8.83 -7.87
C ILE A 46 2.40 -9.80 -8.08
N GLU A 47 3.46 -9.69 -7.29
CA GLU A 47 4.60 -10.60 -7.39
C GLU A 47 4.20 -12.04 -7.10
N TRP A 48 3.42 -12.26 -6.03
CA TRP A 48 2.86 -13.58 -5.71
C TRP A 48 1.98 -14.13 -6.84
N LEU A 49 1.16 -13.29 -7.48
CA LEU A 49 0.35 -13.70 -8.63
C LEU A 49 1.23 -14.10 -9.83
N LYS A 50 2.28 -13.32 -10.11
CA LYS A 50 3.23 -13.60 -11.20
C LYS A 50 4.04 -14.86 -10.97
N SER A 51 4.37 -15.17 -9.71
CA SER A 51 5.10 -16.37 -9.33
C SER A 51 4.23 -17.64 -9.27
N GLY A 52 3.03 -17.62 -9.86
CA GLY A 52 2.14 -18.79 -9.87
C GLY A 52 1.25 -18.93 -8.64
N GLY A 53 1.03 -17.86 -7.87
CA GLY A 53 0.22 -17.90 -6.64
C GLY A 53 -1.21 -18.43 -6.80
N MET A 54 -1.75 -18.46 -8.02
CA MET A 54 -3.07 -19.05 -8.32
C MET A 54 -2.99 -20.28 -9.25
N GLU A 55 -1.82 -20.91 -9.38
CA GLU A 55 -1.65 -22.08 -10.24
C GLU A 55 -2.55 -23.25 -9.82
N GLU A 56 -2.72 -23.46 -8.52
CA GLU A 56 -3.66 -24.43 -7.92
C GLU A 56 -5.14 -24.06 -8.12
N MET A 57 -5.43 -22.91 -8.72
CA MET A 57 -6.78 -22.46 -9.04
C MET A 57 -7.01 -22.26 -10.54
N ALA A 58 -6.06 -22.70 -11.39
CA ALA A 58 -6.08 -22.45 -12.82
C ALA A 58 -7.29 -23.12 -13.52
N THR A 59 -7.63 -24.36 -13.15
CA THR A 59 -8.77 -25.10 -13.71
C THR A 59 -9.93 -25.26 -12.74
N HIS A 60 -11.11 -25.60 -13.27
CA HIS A 60 -12.31 -25.85 -12.46
C HIS A 60 -12.14 -27.03 -11.51
N GLU A 61 -11.43 -28.08 -11.93
CA GLU A 61 -11.12 -29.24 -11.08
C GLU A 61 -10.17 -28.86 -9.94
N GLN A 62 -9.08 -28.15 -10.24
CA GLN A 62 -8.11 -27.72 -9.22
C GLN A 62 -8.74 -26.78 -8.19
N ARG A 63 -9.62 -25.86 -8.62
CA ARG A 63 -10.42 -25.04 -7.69
C ARG A 63 -11.33 -25.88 -6.79
N GLY A 64 -11.88 -26.99 -7.29
CA GLY A 64 -12.70 -27.89 -6.49
C GLY A 64 -11.92 -28.57 -5.35
N ASP A 65 -10.60 -28.72 -5.50
CA ASP A 65 -9.74 -29.35 -4.49
C ASP A 65 -9.31 -28.40 -3.36
N VAL A 66 -9.22 -27.09 -3.62
CA VAL A 66 -8.84 -26.07 -2.62
C VAL A 66 -9.94 -25.84 -1.55
N TRP A 67 -11.21 -26.09 -1.89
CA TRP A 67 -12.38 -25.81 -1.01
C TRP A 67 -12.93 -27.05 -0.27
N ARG A 68 -12.28 -28.20 -0.37
CA ARG A 68 -12.71 -29.46 0.25
C ARG A 68 -12.04 -29.70 1.59
#